data_AF-A0A2D5MR96-F1
#
_entry.id   AF-A0A2D5MR96-F1
#
_cell.length_a   1.000
_cell.length_b   1.000
_cell.length_c   1.000
_cell.angle_alpha   90.00
_cell.angle_beta   90.00
_cell.angle_gamma   90.00
#
_symmetry.space_group_name_H-M   'P 1'
#
loop_
_entity.id
_entity.type
_entity.pdbx_description
1 polymer ?
#
loop_
_entity_poly.entity_id
_entity_poly.type
_entity_poly.pdbx_seq_one_letter_code
_entity_poly.pdbx_strand_id
1 'polypeptide(L)'
;MTEAKNIFKAKIREVRAPLLEAEDVSYMKALEADDASAKTAAVNKKTALRDAPAASAITDASTIDELKAAWDSDLLGASPYA
;
A
#
# COMPACT_ATOMS: atom_id res chain seq x y z
N MET A 1 7.13 9.97 18.41
CA MET A 1 7.15 9.22 17.15
C MET A 1 6.35 7.93 17.18
N THR A 2 6.33 7.15 18.27
CA THR A 2 5.57 5.88 18.34
C THR A 2 4.11 6.02 17.91
N GLU A 3 3.35 6.92 18.54
CA GLU A 3 1.93 7.05 18.22
C GLU A 3 1.68 7.62 16.81
N ALA A 4 2.51 8.58 16.38
CA ALA A 4 2.46 9.08 15.00
C ALA A 4 2.66 7.95 13.98
N LYS A 5 3.62 7.03 14.21
CA LYS A 5 3.84 5.86 13.36
C LYS A 5 2.65 4.89 13.38
N ASN A 6 1.99 4.72 14.52
CA ASN A 6 0.79 3.88 14.63
C ASN A 6 -0.37 4.45 13.81
N ILE A 7 -0.64 5.76 13.95
CA ILE A 7 -1.66 6.48 13.18
C ILE A 7 -1.35 6.43 11.68
N PHE A 8 -0.09 6.65 11.30
CA PHE A 8 0.35 6.57 9.91
C PHE A 8 0.10 5.17 9.31
N LYS A 9 0.49 4.11 10.04
CA LYS A 9 0.21 2.72 9.63
C LYS A 9 -1.28 2.44 9.54
N ALA A 10 -2.10 2.99 10.43
CA ALA A 10 -3.55 2.86 10.36
C ALA A 10 -4.12 3.53 9.10
N LYS A 11 -3.65 4.74 8.75
CA LYS A 11 -4.07 5.40 7.51
C LYS A 11 -3.64 4.64 6.26
N ILE A 12 -2.45 4.04 6.23
CA ILE A 12 -2.07 3.13 5.13
C ILE A 12 -3.05 1.96 5.02
N ARG A 13 -3.42 1.34 6.14
CA ARG A 13 -4.37 0.22 6.16
C ARG A 13 -5.77 0.63 5.66
N GLU A 14 -6.20 1.85 5.98
CA GLU A 14 -7.45 2.42 5.49
C GLU A 14 -7.40 2.61 3.96
N VAL A 15 -6.35 3.25 3.44
CA VAL A 15 -6.22 3.53 2.00
C VAL A 15 -6.02 2.27 1.16
N ARG A 16 -5.26 1.29 1.66
CA ARG A 16 -5.02 0.05 0.90
C ARG A 16 -6.24 -0.85 0.76
N ALA A 17 -7.26 -0.71 1.62
CA ALA A 17 -8.43 -1.59 1.61
C ALA A 17 -9.17 -1.57 0.26
N PRO A 18 -9.63 -0.42 -0.26
CA PRO A 18 -10.25 -0.37 -1.59
C PRO A 18 -9.29 -0.73 -2.73
N LEU A 19 -7.97 -0.51 -2.56
CA LEU A 19 -6.98 -0.93 -3.55
C LEU A 19 -6.85 -2.46 -3.62
N LEU A 20 -6.87 -3.14 -2.47
CA LEU A 20 -6.86 -4.61 -2.42
C LEU A 20 -8.12 -5.20 -3.07
N GLU A 21 -9.28 -4.61 -2.81
CA GLU A 21 -10.55 -5.01 -3.43
C GLU A 21 -10.51 -4.82 -4.96
N ALA A 22 -9.95 -3.71 -5.44
CA ALA A 22 -9.76 -3.48 -6.86
C ALA A 22 -8.82 -4.52 -7.50
N GLU A 23 -7.73 -4.88 -6.83
CA GLU A 23 -6.81 -5.91 -7.31
C GLU A 23 -7.42 -7.32 -7.24
N ASP A 24 -8.34 -7.59 -6.32
CA ASP A 24 -9.13 -8.83 -6.31
C ASP A 24 -9.98 -8.94 -7.58
N VAL A 25 -10.64 -7.86 -8.00
CA VAL A 25 -11.39 -7.81 -9.27
C VAL A 25 -10.46 -8.00 -10.47
N SER A 26 -9.30 -7.32 -10.50
CA SER A 26 -8.30 -7.48 -11.56
C SER A 26 -7.81 -8.92 -11.67
N TYR A 27 -7.53 -9.57 -10.54
CA TYR A 27 -7.10 -10.96 -10.50
C TYR A 27 -8.19 -11.91 -11.02
N MET A 28 -9.45 -11.72 -10.62
CA MET A 28 -10.56 -12.57 -11.10
C MET A 28 -10.76 -12.45 -12.61
N LYS A 29 -10.71 -11.24 -13.17
CA LYS A 29 -10.76 -11.04 -14.63
C LYS A 29 -9.60 -11.72 -15.35
N ALA A 30 -8.39 -11.62 -14.79
CA ALA A 30 -7.20 -12.28 -15.35
C ALA A 30 -7.30 -13.81 -15.27
N LEU A 31 -7.91 -14.34 -14.20
CA LEU A 31 -8.18 -15.76 -14.05
C LEU A 31 -9.18 -16.26 -15.11
N GLU A 32 -10.28 -15.54 -15.30
CA GLU A 32 -11.31 -15.85 -16.31
C GLU A 32 -10.76 -15.79 -17.74
N ALA A 33 -9.83 -14.89 -18.01
CA ALA A 33 -9.15 -14.75 -19.31
C ALA A 33 -7.94 -15.70 -19.50
N ASP A 34 -7.59 -16.47 -18.48
CA ASP A 34 -6.33 -17.24 -18.36
C ASP A 34 -5.05 -16.43 -18.66
N ASP A 35 -5.04 -15.15 -18.29
CA ASP A 35 -3.87 -14.28 -18.47
C ASP A 35 -2.88 -14.45 -17.31
N ALA A 36 -1.83 -15.24 -17.53
CA ALA A 36 -0.77 -15.47 -16.55
C ALA A 36 -0.04 -14.19 -16.12
N SER A 37 0.19 -13.26 -17.06
CA SER A 37 0.94 -12.03 -16.76
C SER A 37 0.12 -11.09 -15.88
N ALA A 38 -1.16 -10.92 -16.19
CA ALA A 38 -2.08 -10.12 -15.39
C ALA A 38 -2.31 -10.74 -14.00
N LYS A 39 -2.39 -12.07 -13.89
CA LYS A 39 -2.44 -12.77 -12.60
C LYS A 39 -1.20 -12.42 -11.74
N THR A 40 0.00 -12.54 -12.29
CA THR A 40 1.24 -12.19 -11.58
C THR A 40 1.29 -10.72 -11.19
N ALA A 41 0.87 -9.81 -12.07
CA ALA A 41 0.83 -8.38 -11.79
C ALA A 41 -0.08 -8.05 -10.59
N ALA A 42 -1.31 -8.58 -10.59
CA ALA A 42 -2.26 -8.37 -9.50
C ALA A 42 -1.74 -8.96 -8.17
N VAL A 43 -1.15 -10.16 -8.19
CA VAL A 43 -0.54 -10.77 -7.00
C VAL A 43 0.59 -9.89 -6.45
N ASN A 44 1.49 -9.40 -7.30
CA ASN A 44 2.59 -8.54 -6.89
C ASN A 44 2.09 -7.23 -6.27
N LYS A 45 1.10 -6.57 -6.89
CA LYS A 45 0.50 -5.32 -6.35
C LYS A 45 -0.17 -5.58 -5.00
N LYS A 46 -0.90 -6.69 -4.85
CA LYS A 46 -1.52 -7.08 -3.57
C LYS A 46 -0.48 -7.35 -2.48
N THR A 47 0.65 -7.96 -2.81
CA THR A 47 1.76 -8.16 -1.87
C THR A 47 2.32 -6.82 -1.42
N ALA A 48 2.64 -5.92 -2.35
CA ALA A 48 3.12 -4.58 -2.02
C ALA A 48 2.15 -3.81 -1.10
N LEU A 49 0.84 -3.82 -1.40
CA LEU A 49 -0.18 -3.19 -0.55
C LEU A 49 -0.22 -3.79 0.88
N ARG A 50 -0.03 -5.10 1.01
CA ARG A 50 -0.01 -5.78 2.30
C ARG A 50 1.23 -5.44 3.12
N ASP A 51 2.35 -5.26 2.46
CA ASP A 51 3.65 -4.98 3.08
C ASP A 51 3.84 -3.48 3.39
N ALA A 52 3.10 -2.58 2.73
CA ALA A 52 3.24 -1.14 2.89
C ALA A 52 3.29 -0.63 4.35
N PRO A 53 2.46 -1.10 5.32
CA PRO A 53 2.55 -0.63 6.71
C PRO A 53 3.83 -1.06 7.45
N ALA A 54 4.60 -1.99 6.89
CA ALA A 54 5.85 -2.50 7.46
C ALA A 54 7.10 -1.88 6.79
N ALA A 55 6.94 -0.92 5.87
CA ALA A 55 8.06 -0.25 5.21
C ALA A 55 9.07 0.31 6.23
N SER A 56 10.36 0.03 6.01
CA SER A 56 11.44 0.43 6.93
C SER A 56 11.48 1.94 7.15
N ALA A 57 11.22 2.74 6.12
CA ALA A 57 11.12 4.20 6.21
C ALA A 57 10.18 4.69 7.33
N ILE A 58 9.09 3.95 7.62
CA ILE A 58 8.17 4.26 8.73
C ILE A 58 8.83 3.96 10.07
N THR A 59 9.53 2.84 10.17
CA THR A 59 10.23 2.42 11.39
C THR A 59 11.41 3.33 11.68
N ASP A 60 12.12 3.79 10.66
CA ASP A 60 13.34 4.59 10.75
C ASP A 60 13.05 6.09 10.92
N ALA A 61 11.86 6.57 10.53
CA ALA A 61 11.46 7.96 10.69
C ALA A 61 11.62 8.47 12.14
N SER A 62 12.40 9.53 12.30
CA SER A 62 12.71 10.19 13.56
C SER A 62 11.98 11.53 13.73
N THR A 63 11.52 12.11 12.62
CA THR A 63 10.73 13.36 12.57
C THR A 63 9.35 13.15 11.92
N ILE A 64 8.47 14.15 12.06
CA ILE A 64 7.17 14.13 11.36
C ILE A 64 7.36 14.26 9.85
N ASP A 65 8.30 15.10 9.39
CA ASP A 65 8.53 15.31 7.97
C ASP A 65 9.06 14.04 7.30
N GLU A 66 9.96 13.31 7.95
CA GLU A 66 10.41 11.98 7.50
C GLU A 66 9.26 10.98 7.45
N LEU A 67 8.37 11.00 8.46
CA LEU A 67 7.21 10.11 8.49
C LEU A 67 6.22 10.44 7.36
N LYS A 68 5.99 11.73 7.06
CA LYS A 68 5.17 12.16 5.93
C LYS A 68 5.78 11.74 4.59
N ALA A 69 7.11 11.86 4.47
CA ALA A 69 7.85 11.45 3.27
C ALA A 69 7.88 9.93 3.06
N ALA A 70 7.66 9.14 4.11
CA ALA A 70 7.56 7.68 4.01
C ALA A 70 6.27 7.17 3.31
N TRP A 71 5.39 8.07 2.87
CA TRP A 71 4.19 7.71 2.12
C TRP A 71 4.55 7.33 0.67
N ASP A 72 4.29 6.08 0.30
CA ASP A 72 4.48 5.58 -1.06
C ASP A 72 3.34 6.03 -1.97
N SER A 73 3.52 7.15 -2.69
CA SER A 73 2.51 7.72 -3.57
C SER A 73 2.22 6.90 -4.82
N ASP A 74 3.18 6.10 -5.27
CA ASP A 74 3.02 5.25 -6.46
C ASP A 74 2.16 4.01 -6.15
N LEU A 75 2.23 3.55 -4.90
CA LEU A 75 1.43 2.43 -4.42
C LEU A 75 0.07 2.85 -3.85
N LEU A 76 0.05 3.91 -3.03
CA LEU A 76 -1.11 4.30 -2.20
C LEU A 76 -1.86 5.52 -2.75
N GLY A 77 -1.34 6.18 -3.79
CA GLY A 77 -1.89 7.42 -4.33
C GLY A 77 -1.47 8.66 -3.55
N ALA A 78 -2.15 9.78 -3.78
CA ALA A 78 -1.80 11.07 -3.19
C ALA A 78 -1.72 11.00 -1.65
N SER A 79 -0.65 11.60 -1.09
CA SER A 79 -0.46 11.65 0.36
C SER A 79 -1.54 12.52 1.02
N PRO A 80 -2.18 12.07 2.11
CA PRO A 80 -3.13 12.89 2.86
C PRO A 80 -2.44 13.92 3.78
N TYR A 81 -1.11 13.98 3.80
CA TYR A 81 -0.33 14.75 4.77
C TYR A 81 0.39 15.97 4.17
N ALA A 82 -0.06 16.44 3.01
CA ALA A 82 0.45 17.65 2.34
C ALA A 82 0.59 18.84 3.31
#